data_AF-A0A945ZTP0-F1
#
_entry.id   AF-A0A945ZTP0-F1
#
_cell.length_a   1.000
_cell.length_b   1.000
_cell.length_c   1.000
_cell.angle_alpha   90.00
_cell.angle_beta   90.00
_cell.angle_gamma   90.00
#
_symmetry.space_group_name_H-M   'P 1'
#
loop_
_entity.id
_entity.type
_entity.pdbx_description
1 polymer ?
#
loop_
_entity_poly.entity_id
_entity_poly.type
_entity_poly.pdbx_seq_one_letter_code
_entity_poly.pdbx_strand_id
1 'polypeptide(L)' 'MKTYIIAEAGVNHNGDINIAHKLIDEAKNAGANCLKFQTFK' A
#
# COMPACT_ATOMS: atom_id res chain seq x y z
N MET A 1 -3.95 5.41 23.24
CA MET A 1 -3.20 4.67 22.20
C MET A 1 -4.03 4.71 20.92
N LYS A 2 -3.46 5.07 19.77
CA LYS A 2 -4.20 5.13 18.49
C LYS A 2 -3.92 3.86 17.69
N THR A 3 -4.95 3.25 17.11
CA THR A 3 -4.79 2.09 16.21
C THR A 3 -3.89 2.47 15.03
N TYR A 4 -2.90 1.63 14.74
CA TYR A 4 -2.03 1.78 13.57
C TYR A 4 -2.62 0.99 12.40
N ILE A 5 -3.01 1.69 11.34
CA ILE A 5 -3.72 1.13 10.18
C ILE A 5 -2.70 0.84 9.07
N ILE A 6 -2.64 -0.41 8.62
CA ILE A 6 -1.79 -0.86 7.51
C ILE A 6 -2.68 -1.13 6.31
N ALA A 7 -2.48 -0.40 5.21
CA ALA A 7 -3.09 -0.71 3.93
C ALA A 7 -2.29 -1.81 3.23
N GLU A 8 -2.89 -2.97 2.97
CA GLU A 8 -2.22 -4.05 2.24
C GLU A 8 -2.39 -3.88 0.73
N ALA A 9 -1.27 -3.65 0.04
CA ALA A 9 -1.21 -3.70 -1.42
C ALA A 9 -0.87 -5.09 -1.95
N GLY A 10 -0.13 -5.91 -1.18
CA GLY A 10 0.28 -7.24 -1.62
C GLY A 10 1.00 -7.20 -2.97
N VAL A 11 0.42 -7.85 -3.98
CA VAL A 11 0.86 -7.86 -5.40
C VAL A 11 -0.08 -7.08 -6.33
N ASN A 12 -1.02 -6.28 -5.80
CA ASN A 12 -2.08 -5.60 -6.57
C ASN A 12 -1.57 -4.55 -7.56
N HIS A 13 -0.26 -4.27 -7.57
CA HIS A 13 0.38 -3.45 -8.59
C HIS A 13 0.62 -4.19 -9.91
N ASN A 14 0.44 -5.52 -9.96
CA ASN A 14 0.59 -6.35 -11.17
C ASN A 14 1.92 -6.13 -11.92
N GLY A 15 2.99 -5.82 -11.20
CA GLY A 15 4.31 -5.52 -11.79
C GLY A 15 4.45 -4.11 -12.39
N ASP A 16 3.40 -3.29 -12.40
CA ASP A 16 3.45 -1.92 -12.91
C ASP A 16 3.77 -0.92 -11.80
N ILE A 17 4.86 -0.16 -11.98
CA ILE A 17 5.31 0.84 -11.01
C ILE A 17 4.35 2.03 -10.89
N ASN A 18 3.64 2.39 -11.96
CA ASN A 18 2.66 3.46 -11.93
C ASN A 18 1.43 3.06 -11.09
N ILE A 19 1.01 1.80 -11.18
CA ILE A 19 -0.04 1.26 -10.30
C ILE A 19 0.46 1.23 -8.86
N ALA A 20 1.71 0.85 -8.60
CA ALA A 20 2.29 0.89 -7.26
C ALA A 20 2.27 2.31 -6.65
N HIS A 21 2.63 3.34 -7.41
CA HIS A 21 2.53 4.73 -6.97
C HIS A 21 1.09 5.14 -6.68
N LYS A 22 0.15 4.80 -7.57
CA LYS A 22 -1.27 5.06 -7.35
C LYS A 22 -1.78 4.41 -6.06
N LEU A 23 -1.40 3.16 -5.77
CA LEU A 23 -1.78 2.48 -4.53
C LEU A 23 -1.26 3.20 -3.28
N ILE A 24 -0.03 3.74 -3.33
CA ILE A 24 0.55 4.55 -2.24
C ILE A 24 -0.28 5.81 -2.02
N ASP A 25 -0.63 6.53 -3.09
CA ASP A 25 -1.42 7.75 -3.02
C ASP A 25 -2.82 7.50 -2.45
N GLU A 26 -3.50 6.44 -2.90
CA GLU A 26 -4.82 6.07 -2.39
C GLU A 26 -4.77 5.66 -0.91
N ALA A 27 -3.75 4.92 -0.47
CA ALA A 27 -3.59 4.55 0.93
C ALA A 27 -3.36 5.77 1.83
N LYS A 28 -2.58 6.75 1.36
CA LYS A 28 -2.39 8.03 2.05
C LYS A 28 -3.70 8.82 2.11
N ASN A 29 -4.43 8.91 1.00
CA ASN A 29 -5.73 9.61 0.93
C ASN A 29 -6.78 8.96 1.86
N ALA A 30 -6.74 7.64 2.02
CA ALA A 30 -7.59 6.89 2.95
C ALA A 30 -7.19 7.05 4.43
N GLY A 31 -6.06 7.69 4.73
CA GLY A 31 -5.58 7.92 6.09
C GLY A 31 -4.87 6.71 6.73
N ALA A 32 -4.38 5.76 5.92
CA ALA A 32 -3.54 4.68 6.42
C ALA A 32 -2.21 5.21 6.97
N ASN A 33 -1.64 4.52 7.96
CA ASN A 33 -0.36 4.91 8.53
C ASN A 33 0.82 4.38 7.71
N CYS A 34 0.66 3.23 7.04
CA CYS A 34 1.59 2.77 6.02
C CYS A 34 0.88 1.89 4.99
N LEU A 35 1.62 1.59 3.91
CA LEU A 35 1.24 0.63 2.89
C LEU A 35 2.25 -0.53 2.85
N LYS A 36 1.76 -1.77 2.75
CA LYS A 36 2.56 -3.00 2.76
C LYS A 36 2.50 -3.71 1.40
N PHE A 37 3.64 -3.83 0.73
CA PHE A 37 3.84 -4.71 -0.42
C PHE A 37 4.33 -6.10 0.02
N GLN A 38 4.12 -7.11 -0.83
CA GLN A 38 4.66 -8.45 -0.63
C GLN A 38 5.94 -8.63 -1.44
N THR A 39 6.96 -9.25 -0.82
CA THR A 39 8.18 -9.69 -1.50
C THR A 39 8.26 -11.21 -1.43
N PHE A 40 8.80 -11.85 -2.47
CA PHE A 40 8.99 -13.29 -2.54
C PHE A 40 10.49 -13.62 -2.61
N LYS A 41 10.86 -14.82 -2.15
CA LYS A 41 12.18 -15.45 -2.35
C LYS A 41 12.00 -16.73 -3.14
#